data_AF-G7H256-F1
#
_entry.id   AF-G7H256-F1
#
_cell.length_a   1.000
_cell.length_b   1.000
_cell.length_c   1.000
_cell.angle_alpha   90.00
_cell.angle_beta   90.00
_cell.angle_gamma   90.00
#
_symmetry.space_group_name_H-M   'P 1'
#
loop_
_entity.id
_entity.type
_entity.pdbx_description
1 polymer ?
#
loop_
_entity_poly.entity_id
_entity_poly.type
_entity_poly.pdbx_seq_one_letter_code
_entity_poly.pdbx_strand_id
1 'polypeptide(L)'
;MATLEAPSLAGSRDRAQELLAELPSDLSNSEVILDCHGLLAATVSFADELVQEVLVRRKAQALHAVRVTDQEFADYLVRRADVHGVSDRLTVSS
;
A
#
# COMPACT_ATOMS: atom_id res chain seq x y z
N MET A 1 -11.91 6.62 6.78
CA MET A 1 -11.56 5.72 5.66
C MET A 1 -11.02 6.58 4.53
N ALA A 2 -9.81 6.30 4.05
CA ALA A 2 -9.18 7.04 2.96
C ALA A 2 -8.98 6.09 1.76
N THR A 3 -9.21 6.58 0.55
CA THR A 3 -9.01 5.80 -0.69
C THR A 3 -7.95 6.46 -1.54
N LEU A 4 -7.00 5.67 -2.01
CA LEU A 4 -5.90 6.07 -2.87
C LEU A 4 -5.98 5.29 -4.18
N GLU A 5 -5.82 5.98 -5.30
CA GLU A 5 -5.72 5.34 -6.61
C GLU A 5 -4.26 5.01 -6.91
N ALA A 6 -3.95 3.74 -7.13
CA ALA A 6 -2.60 3.34 -7.48
C ALA A 6 -2.25 3.88 -8.88
N PRO A 7 -1.08 4.53 -9.05
CA PRO A 7 -0.64 4.99 -10.37
C PRO A 7 -0.36 3.77 -11.27
N SER A 8 -0.50 3.94 -12.59
CA SER A 8 -0.36 2.80 -13.53
C SER A 8 1.03 2.16 -13.52
N LEU A 9 2.07 2.94 -13.25
CA LEU A 9 3.45 2.47 -13.10
C LEU A 9 4.03 3.03 -11.81
N ALA A 10 4.33 2.13 -10.87
CA ALA A 10 4.79 2.49 -9.54
C ALA A 10 6.20 1.96 -9.30
N GLY A 11 7.19 2.65 -9.89
CA GLY A 11 8.57 2.15 -9.98
C GLY A 11 9.51 2.54 -8.83
N SER A 12 9.15 3.50 -7.98
CA SER A 12 10.07 4.07 -6.98
C SER A 12 9.42 4.39 -5.64
N ARG A 13 10.26 4.59 -4.61
CA ARG A 13 9.82 5.06 -3.29
C ARG A 13 9.23 6.47 -3.36
N ASP A 14 9.82 7.34 -4.18
CA ASP A 14 9.32 8.71 -4.36
C ASP A 14 7.86 8.72 -4.85
N ARG A 15 7.50 7.78 -5.75
CA ARG A 15 6.10 7.63 -6.20
C ARG A 15 5.16 7.21 -5.08
N ALA A 16 5.59 6.36 -4.15
CA ALA A 16 4.79 6.02 -2.98
C ALA A 16 4.59 7.25 -2.08
N GLN A 17 5.64 8.03 -1.88
CA GLN A 17 5.56 9.25 -1.06
C GLN A 17 4.66 10.31 -1.68
N GLU A 18 4.72 10.50 -3.00
CA GLU A 18 3.79 11.37 -3.75
C GLU A 18 2.34 10.93 -3.54
N LEU A 19 2.05 9.64 -3.70
CA LEU A 19 0.71 9.09 -3.50
C LEU A 19 0.20 9.28 -2.05
N LEU A 20 1.10 9.20 -1.08
CA LEU A 20 0.79 9.31 0.34
C LEU A 20 0.82 10.75 0.87
N ALA A 21 1.21 11.72 0.04
CA ALA A 21 1.34 13.11 0.46
C ALA A 21 -0.01 13.72 0.88
N GLU A 22 -1.11 13.24 0.31
CA GLU A 22 -2.47 13.70 0.61
C GLU A 22 -3.06 13.07 1.88
N LEU A 23 -2.44 12.01 2.39
CA LEU A 23 -2.89 11.38 3.63
C LEU A 23 -2.34 12.11 4.87
N PRO A 24 -3.11 12.16 5.97
CA PRO A 24 -2.60 12.69 7.24
C PRO A 24 -1.41 11.88 7.73
N SER A 25 -0.60 12.52 8.59
CA SER A 25 0.57 11.91 9.22
C SER A 25 0.22 10.86 10.29
N ASP A 26 -1.01 10.86 10.79
CA ASP A 26 -1.54 9.87 11.72
C ASP A 26 -2.82 9.26 11.17
N LEU A 27 -2.82 7.94 11.03
CA LEU A 27 -3.90 7.11 10.53
C LEU A 27 -4.35 6.08 11.59
N SER A 28 -3.92 6.20 12.85
CA SER A 28 -4.20 5.21 13.93
C SER A 28 -5.67 4.81 14.10
N ASN A 29 -6.60 5.66 13.66
CA ASN A 29 -8.06 5.43 13.70
C ASN A 29 -8.70 5.36 12.30
N SER A 30 -7.91 5.00 11.29
CA SER A 30 -8.34 4.99 9.89
C SER A 30 -7.87 3.75 9.16
N GLU A 31 -8.74 3.25 8.29
CA GLU A 31 -8.41 2.27 7.27
C GLU A 31 -8.08 2.98 5.95
N VAL A 32 -7.13 2.41 5.21
CA VAL A 32 -6.69 2.88 3.89
C VAL A 32 -7.05 1.84 2.85
N ILE A 33 -7.69 2.29 1.77
CA ILE A 33 -7.96 1.47 0.59
C ILE A 33 -7.00 1.93 -0.52
N LEU A 34 -6.23 1.00 -1.06
CA LEU A 34 -5.43 1.19 -2.26
C LEU A 34 -6.15 0.52 -3.43
N ASP A 35 -6.69 1.34 -4.32
CA ASP A 35 -7.35 0.88 -5.53
C ASP A 35 -6.34 0.62 -6.64
N CYS A 36 -6.13 -0.65 -6.98
CA CYS A 36 -5.15 -1.10 -7.96
C CYS A 36 -5.73 -1.31 -9.36
N HIS A 37 -6.96 -0.89 -9.64
CA HIS A 37 -7.61 -1.11 -10.94
C HIS A 37 -6.79 -0.60 -12.14
N GLY A 38 -6.05 0.50 -11.97
CA GLY A 38 -5.20 1.09 -13.02
C GLY A 38 -3.75 0.60 -13.00
N LEU A 39 -3.35 -0.20 -12.01
CA LEU A 39 -1.95 -0.58 -11.79
C LEU A 39 -1.53 -1.68 -12.77
N LEU A 40 -0.53 -1.39 -13.60
CA LEU A 40 0.03 -2.35 -14.56
C LEU A 40 1.21 -3.10 -13.97
N ALA A 41 2.08 -2.39 -13.25
CA ALA A 41 3.25 -2.96 -12.60
C ALA A 41 3.76 -2.03 -11.48
N ALA A 42 4.28 -2.64 -10.43
CA ALA A 42 4.93 -1.96 -9.32
C ALA A 42 6.21 -2.67 -8.90
N THR A 43 7.15 -1.94 -8.33
CA THR A 43 8.37 -2.53 -7.78
C THR A 43 8.22 -2.91 -6.32
N VAL A 44 9.07 -3.84 -5.86
CA VAL A 44 9.15 -4.22 -4.45
C VAL A 44 9.44 -3.02 -3.54
N SER A 45 10.21 -2.03 -4.00
CA SER A 45 10.55 -0.84 -3.22
C SER A 45 9.35 0.09 -3.05
N PHE A 46 8.46 0.17 -4.05
CA PHE A 46 7.19 0.88 -3.92
C PHE A 46 6.26 0.19 -2.92
N ALA A 47 6.10 -1.14 -3.03
CA ALA A 47 5.29 -1.92 -2.08
C ALA A 47 5.81 -1.81 -0.64
N ASP A 48 7.13 -1.87 -0.46
CA ASP A 48 7.78 -1.70 0.85
C ASP A 48 7.49 -0.33 1.46
N GLU A 49 7.64 0.74 0.68
CA GLU A 49 7.40 2.10 1.15
C GLU A 49 5.93 2.30 1.54
N LEU A 50 4.98 1.75 0.76
CA LEU A 50 3.55 1.80 1.09
C LEU A 50 3.25 1.14 2.43
N VAL A 51 3.71 -0.10 2.63
CA VAL A 51 3.51 -0.83 3.88
C VAL A 51 4.15 -0.08 5.05
N GLN A 52 5.40 0.36 4.88
CA GLN A 52 6.14 1.06 5.93
C GLN A 52 5.47 2.40 6.31
N GLU A 53 5.07 3.21 5.34
CA GLU A 53 4.44 4.49 5.62
C GLU A 53 3.05 4.32 6.23
N VAL A 54 2.19 3.52 5.59
CA VAL A 54 0.78 3.42 5.96
C VAL A 54 0.60 2.66 7.27
N LEU A 55 1.14 1.44 7.36
CA LEU A 55 0.86 0.53 8.48
C LEU A 55 1.82 0.74 9.66
N VAL A 56 3.09 1.09 9.40
CA VAL A 56 4.11 1.20 10.45
C VAL A 56 4.24 2.62 10.97
N ARG A 57 4.53 3.60 10.12
CA ARG A 57 4.80 4.99 10.54
C ARG A 57 3.53 5.73 10.91
N ARG A 58 2.53 5.71 10.02
CA ARG A 58 1.24 6.40 10.21
C ARG A 58 0.21 5.55 10.97
N LYS A 59 0.51 4.26 11.19
CA LYS A 59 -0.26 3.35 12.05
C LYS A 59 -1.71 3.11 11.60
N ALA A 60 -2.01 3.17 10.29
CA ALA A 60 -3.33 2.88 9.75
C ALA A 60 -3.89 1.53 10.23
N GLN A 61 -5.12 1.47 10.73
CA GLN A 61 -5.67 0.23 11.31
C GLN A 61 -5.56 -0.95 10.35
N ALA A 62 -5.88 -0.72 9.07
CA ALA A 62 -5.71 -1.68 8.00
C ALA A 62 -5.36 -0.99 6.67
N LEU A 63 -4.72 -1.75 5.79
CA LEU A 63 -4.49 -1.44 4.38
C LEU A 63 -5.18 -2.50 3.53
N HIS A 64 -6.12 -2.07 2.71
CA HIS A 64 -6.87 -2.92 1.78
C HIS A 64 -6.42 -2.62 0.36
N ALA A 65 -5.59 -3.48 -0.21
CA ALA A 65 -5.30 -3.44 -1.65
C ALA A 65 -6.45 -4.16 -2.38
N VAL A 66 -7.19 -3.42 -3.20
CA VAL A 66 -8.38 -3.92 -3.91
C VAL A 66 -8.18 -3.87 -5.41
N ARG A 67 -8.87 -4.75 -6.15
CA ARG A 67 -8.77 -4.84 -7.62
C ARG A 67 -7.33 -5.03 -8.10
N VAL A 68 -6.56 -5.84 -7.36
CA VAL A 68 -5.15 -6.13 -7.69
C VAL A 68 -5.10 -7.17 -8.80
N THR A 69 -4.72 -6.73 -10.01
CA THR A 69 -4.53 -7.62 -11.16
C THR A 69 -3.09 -8.13 -11.30
N ASP A 70 -2.11 -7.37 -10.79
CA ASP A 70 -0.70 -7.76 -10.82
C ASP A 70 -0.34 -8.65 -9.62
N GLN A 71 -0.14 -9.93 -9.88
CA GLN A 71 0.16 -10.93 -8.83
C GLN A 71 1.55 -10.71 -8.22
N GLU A 72 2.52 -10.19 -8.99
CA GLU A 72 3.85 -9.91 -8.46
C GLU A 72 3.81 -8.80 -7.41
N PHE A 73 3.04 -7.74 -7.65
CA PHE A 73 2.78 -6.70 -6.67
C PHE A 73 2.03 -7.21 -5.44
N ALA A 74 1.04 -8.09 -5.62
CA ALA A 74 0.35 -8.73 -4.50
C ALA A 74 1.34 -9.48 -3.58
N ASP A 75 2.23 -10.27 -4.17
CA ASP A 75 3.29 -10.99 -3.46
C ASP A 75 4.27 -10.03 -2.76
N TYR A 76 4.63 -8.91 -3.40
CA TYR A 76 5.45 -7.89 -2.76
C TYR A 76 4.77 -7.32 -1.52
N LEU A 77 3.50 -6.91 -1.60
CA LEU A 77 2.77 -6.38 -0.44
C LEU A 77 2.76 -7.37 0.73
N VAL A 78 2.41 -8.64 0.46
CA VAL A 78 2.36 -9.68 1.50
C VAL A 78 3.73 -9.91 2.13
N ARG A 79 4.78 -10.07 1.33
CA ARG A 79 6.14 -10.28 1.84
C ARG A 79 6.64 -9.08 2.65
N ARG A 80 6.34 -7.85 2.22
CA ARG A 80 6.77 -6.66 2.96
C ARG A 80 5.99 -6.47 4.25
N ALA A 81 4.68 -6.75 4.26
CA ALA A 81 3.88 -6.75 5.49
C ALA A 81 4.40 -7.77 6.51
N ASP A 82 4.83 -8.95 6.05
CA ASP A 82 5.46 -9.97 6.91
C ASP A 82 6.79 -9.49 7.51
N VAL A 83 7.67 -8.92 6.68
CA VAL A 83 8.95 -8.35 7.13
C VAL A 83 8.77 -7.26 8.18
N HIS A 84 7.70 -6.45 8.07
CA HIS A 84 7.39 -5.40 9.04
C HIS A 84 6.50 -5.87 10.21
N GLY A 85 6.07 -7.13 10.23
CA GLY A 85 5.23 -7.71 11.29
C GLY A 85 3.81 -7.13 11.35
N VAL A 86 3.24 -6.74 10.20
CA VAL A 86 1.91 -6.11 10.08
C VAL A 86 0.98 -6.86 9.12
N SER A 87 1.26 -8.13 8.83
CA SER A 87 0.46 -8.97 7.93
C SER A 87 -1.00 -9.09 8.34
N ASP A 88 -1.30 -9.03 9.65
CA ASP A 88 -2.66 -9.05 10.20
C ASP A 88 -3.49 -7.81 9.81
N ARG A 89 -2.84 -6.75 9.34
CA ARG A 89 -3.45 -5.48 8.96
C ARG A 89 -3.44 -5.23 7.46
N LEU A 90 -2.95 -6.18 6.66
CA LEU A 90 -2.96 -6.12 5.20
C LEU A 90 -4.01 -7.10 4.65
N THR A 91 -4.88 -6.60 3.78
CA THR A 91 -5.73 -7.44 2.92
C THR A 91 -5.43 -7.15 1.46
N VAL A 92 -5.28 -8.19 0.65
CA VAL A 92 -5.08 -8.09 -0.79
C VAL A 92 -6.21 -8.85 -1.49
N SER A 93 -6.91 -8.17 -2.40
CA SER A 93 -8.05 -8.71 -3.14
C SER A 93 -7.95 -8.33 -4.61
N SER A 94 -8.34 -9.28 -5.47
CA SER A 94 -8.40 -9.11 -6.93
C SER A 94 -9.76 -8.63 -7.39
#